data_AF-A0A7W1A4U4-F1
#
_entry.id   AF-A0A7W1A4U4-F1
#
_cell.length_a   1.000
_cell.length_b   1.000
_cell.length_c   1.000
_cell.angle_alpha   90.00
_cell.angle_beta   90.00
_cell.angle_gamma   90.00
#
_symmetry.space_group_name_H-M   'P 1'
#
loop_
_entity.id
_entity.type
_entity.pdbx_description
1 polymer ?
#
loop_
_entity_poly.entity_id
_entity_poly.type
_entity_poly.pdbx_seq_one_letter_code
_entity_poly.pdbx_strand_id
1 'polypeptide(L)'
;MRICLIAILITVVAGCSRVPRPESSSRRDWNSTLAEARQFVKGGDYRSADRLLTQYSERNSGSREGREILFWRALYRLDPNNKSGSLAAGISGLDAYIAADSTGWYVQEAGVLKRTAVVAEVQRLTTPSPASGPRLTTASPASGPRHPEPRSREEEVIALRDELARKTTELEKANAEL
;
A
#
# COMPACT_ATOMS: atom_id res chain seq x y z
N MET A 1 69.04 52.47 -3.67
CA MET A 1 68.42 52.00 -2.41
C MET A 1 67.09 51.37 -2.75
N ARG A 2 66.96 50.05 -2.52
CA ARG A 2 65.81 49.21 -2.89
C ARG A 2 64.79 49.26 -1.75
N ILE A 3 63.57 49.71 -2.03
CA ILE A 3 62.45 49.69 -1.09
C ILE A 3 61.75 48.32 -1.25
N CYS A 4 62.01 47.41 -0.32
CA CYS A 4 61.33 46.12 -0.23
C CYS A 4 59.90 46.30 0.31
N LEU A 5 58.93 46.15 -0.59
CA LEU A 5 57.92 45.07 -0.56
C LEU A 5 57.64 44.45 0.83
N ILE A 6 56.39 44.57 1.32
CA ILE A 6 55.42 43.46 1.44
C ILE A 6 54.20 43.97 2.22
N ALA A 7 53.09 44.16 1.49
CA ALA A 7 51.76 44.30 2.04
C ALA A 7 51.28 42.91 2.51
N ILE A 8 51.11 42.72 3.81
CA ILE A 8 50.48 41.51 4.36
C ILE A 8 48.99 41.79 4.52
N LEU A 9 48.24 41.45 3.48
CA LEU A 9 46.78 41.39 3.46
C LEU A 9 46.35 40.13 4.23
N ILE A 10 45.91 40.29 5.48
CA ILE A 10 45.37 39.18 6.29
C ILE A 10 43.91 38.97 5.86
N THR A 11 43.68 38.07 4.90
CA THR A 11 42.35 37.60 4.51
C THR A 11 41.89 36.55 5.50
N VAL A 12 41.10 36.94 6.51
CA VAL A 12 40.44 36.00 7.43
C VAL A 12 39.28 35.35 6.68
N VAL A 13 39.52 34.15 6.13
CA VAL A 13 38.47 33.28 5.62
C VAL A 13 37.72 32.72 6.83
N ALA A 14 36.60 33.35 7.19
CA ALA A 14 35.63 32.79 8.12
C ALA A 14 34.92 31.60 7.45
N GLY A 15 35.60 30.46 7.40
CA GLY A 15 35.01 29.19 7.00
C GLY A 15 34.01 28.76 8.06
N CYS A 16 32.72 28.89 7.77
CA CYS A 16 31.66 28.23 8.52
C CYS A 16 31.80 26.71 8.37
N SER A 17 32.70 26.09 9.14
CA SER A 17 32.75 24.64 9.31
C SER A 17 31.46 24.22 9.99
N ARG A 18 30.48 23.79 9.20
CA ARG A 18 29.29 23.10 9.70
C ARG A 18 29.76 21.79 10.30
N VAL A 19 30.00 21.77 11.61
CA VAL A 19 30.26 20.53 12.36
C VAL A 19 29.02 19.65 12.20
N PRO A 20 29.12 18.44 11.63
CA PRO A 20 28.00 17.53 11.55
C PRO A 20 27.50 17.24 12.96
N ARG A 21 26.25 17.60 13.26
CA ARG A 21 25.65 17.24 14.54
C ARG A 21 25.53 15.71 14.58
N PRO A 22 26.04 15.03 15.62
CA PRO A 22 25.90 13.58 15.72
C PRO A 22 24.43 13.21 15.68
N GLU A 23 24.08 12.34 14.73
CA GLU A 23 22.73 11.81 14.59
C GLU A 23 22.38 10.98 15.83
N SER A 24 21.16 11.13 16.35
CA SER A 24 20.70 10.33 17.49
C SER A 24 20.78 8.84 17.14
N SER A 25 21.08 7.99 18.13
CA SER A 25 21.13 6.53 17.94
C SER A 25 19.84 6.02 17.29
N SER A 26 18.68 6.44 17.78
CA SER A 26 17.37 6.06 17.23
C SER A 26 17.21 6.35 15.74
N ARG A 27 17.76 7.46 15.24
CA ARG A 27 17.64 7.81 13.82
C ARG A 27 18.61 7.04 12.93
N ARG A 28 19.83 6.75 13.40
CA ARG A 28 20.71 5.81 12.69
C ARG A 28 20.11 4.41 12.62
N ASP A 29 19.57 3.94 13.74
CA ASP A 29 18.92 2.63 13.83
C ASP A 29 17.66 2.56 12.95
N TRP A 30 16.92 3.67 12.82
CA TRP A 30 15.80 3.80 11.89
C TRP A 30 16.23 3.57 10.43
N ASN A 31 17.27 4.28 9.99
CA ASN A 31 17.74 4.21 8.60
C ASN A 31 18.23 2.81 8.24
N SER A 32 18.98 2.15 9.14
CA SER A 32 19.43 0.77 8.93
C SER A 32 18.26 -0.22 8.93
N THR A 33 17.33 -0.08 9.88
CA THR A 33 16.12 -0.93 9.97
C THR A 33 15.29 -0.85 8.69
N LEU A 34 15.05 0.35 8.17
CA LEU A 34 14.30 0.51 6.91
C LEU A 34 15.06 -0.05 5.70
N ALA A 35 16.38 0.15 5.65
CA ALA A 35 17.19 -0.39 4.56
C ALA A 35 17.13 -1.93 4.54
N GLU A 36 17.25 -2.57 5.70
CA GLU A 36 17.16 -4.02 5.85
C GLU A 36 15.74 -4.54 5.55
N ALA A 37 14.69 -3.89 6.07
CA ALA A 37 13.31 -4.24 5.76
C ALA A 37 13.03 -4.19 4.24
N ARG A 38 13.58 -3.19 3.54
CA ARG A 38 13.48 -3.09 2.08
C ARG A 38 14.24 -4.21 1.37
N GLN A 39 15.38 -4.67 1.89
CA GLN A 39 16.09 -5.82 1.34
C GLN A 39 15.25 -7.10 1.46
N PHE A 40 14.61 -7.33 2.61
CA PHE A 40 13.68 -8.45 2.78
C PHE A 40 12.52 -8.38 1.79
N VAL A 41 11.88 -7.21 1.63
CA VAL A 41 10.81 -7.01 0.64
C VAL A 41 11.27 -7.26 -0.79
N LYS A 42 12.46 -6.78 -1.18
CA LYS A 42 13.04 -7.06 -2.50
C LYS A 42 13.28 -8.55 -2.74
N GLY A 43 13.60 -9.31 -1.69
CA GLY A 43 13.71 -10.76 -1.72
C GLY A 43 12.37 -11.52 -1.63
N GLY A 44 11.25 -10.80 -1.50
CA GLY A 44 9.92 -11.39 -1.31
C GLY A 44 9.63 -11.87 0.12
N ASP A 45 10.53 -11.60 1.08
CA ASP A 45 10.36 -11.99 2.49
C ASP A 45 9.65 -10.90 3.30
N TYR A 46 8.37 -10.70 3.00
CA TYR A 46 7.52 -9.74 3.72
C TYR A 46 7.36 -10.06 5.21
N ARG A 47 7.50 -11.34 5.60
CA ARG A 47 7.34 -11.77 6.98
C ARG A 47 8.52 -11.32 7.84
N SER A 48 9.75 -11.47 7.34
CA SER A 48 10.93 -10.97 8.03
C SER A 48 10.94 -9.45 8.08
N ALA A 49 10.50 -8.77 7.00
CA ALA A 49 10.32 -7.32 7.01
C ALA A 49 9.32 -6.86 8.09
N ASP A 50 8.13 -7.47 8.17
CA ASP A 50 7.11 -7.12 9.17
C ASP A 50 7.59 -7.37 10.60
N ARG A 51 8.29 -8.49 10.83
CA ARG A 51 8.88 -8.81 12.13
C ARG A 51 9.94 -7.78 12.55
N LEU A 52 10.86 -7.44 11.65
CA LEU A 52 11.93 -6.47 11.90
C LEU A 52 11.34 -5.11 12.27
N LEU A 53 10.37 -4.64 11.48
CA LEU A 53 9.67 -3.38 11.71
C LEU A 53 8.91 -3.40 13.04
N THR A 54 8.20 -4.49 13.36
CA THR A 54 7.47 -4.64 14.62
C THR A 54 8.40 -4.53 15.82
N GLN A 55 9.51 -5.28 15.82
CA GLN A 55 10.51 -5.21 16.89
C GLN A 55 11.09 -3.81 17.05
N TYR A 56 11.34 -3.09 15.94
CA TYR A 56 11.79 -1.71 16.01
C TYR A 56 10.76 -0.81 16.68
N SER A 57 9.48 -0.91 16.29
CA SER A 57 8.40 -0.09 16.86
C SER A 57 8.17 -0.36 18.35
N GLU A 58 8.32 -1.61 18.79
CA GLU A 58 8.20 -1.98 20.19
C GLU A 58 9.33 -1.38 21.04
N ARG A 59 10.57 -1.46 20.56
CA ARG A 59 11.74 -0.87 21.24
C ARG A 59 11.73 0.65 21.24
N ASN A 60 11.07 1.28 20.26
CA ASN A 60 11.10 2.72 20.04
C ASN A 60 9.71 3.38 20.12
N SER A 61 8.78 2.81 20.90
CA SER A 61 7.36 3.19 20.92
C SER A 61 7.08 4.67 21.26
N GLY A 62 7.95 5.30 22.06
CA GLY A 62 7.84 6.74 22.39
C GLY A 62 8.48 7.69 21.38
N SER A 63 9.29 7.17 20.46
CA SER A 63 9.97 7.99 19.45
C SER A 63 9.05 8.30 18.27
N ARG A 64 9.40 9.35 17.51
CA ARG A 64 8.70 9.63 16.25
C ARG A 64 8.92 8.49 15.27
N GLU A 65 10.17 8.08 15.08
CA GLU A 65 10.59 6.99 14.20
C GLU A 65 9.78 5.70 14.46
N GLY A 66 9.57 5.32 15.72
CA GLY A 66 8.76 4.15 16.08
C GLY A 66 7.29 4.25 15.64
N ARG A 67 6.68 5.44 15.66
CA ARG A 67 5.31 5.66 15.16
C ARG A 67 5.23 5.54 13.64
N GLU A 68 6.25 6.02 12.95
CA GLU A 68 6.33 5.98 11.48
C GLU A 68 6.45 4.54 10.93
N ILE A 69 6.77 3.55 11.76
CA ILE A 69 6.75 2.14 11.36
C ILE A 69 5.37 1.70 10.88
N LEU A 70 4.27 2.20 11.48
CA LEU A 70 2.92 1.81 11.10
C LEU A 70 2.64 2.08 9.61
N PHE A 71 3.16 3.20 9.10
CA PHE A 71 3.09 3.53 7.68
C PHE A 71 3.78 2.48 6.81
N TRP A 72 5.03 2.12 7.13
CA TRP A 72 5.79 1.14 6.34
C TRP A 72 5.18 -0.25 6.39
N ARG A 73 4.66 -0.67 7.55
CA ARG A 73 3.95 -1.94 7.68
C ARG A 73 2.68 -1.97 6.83
N ALA A 74 1.90 -0.89 6.85
CA ALA A 74 0.72 -0.77 6.00
C ALA A 74 1.07 -0.81 4.51
N LEU A 75 2.13 -0.10 4.10
CA LEU A 75 2.63 -0.12 2.72
C LEU A 75 2.98 -1.54 2.25
N TYR A 76 3.69 -2.31 3.08
CA TYR A 76 4.05 -3.70 2.73
C TYR A 76 2.85 -4.65 2.70
N ARG A 77 1.73 -4.32 3.36
CA ARG A 77 0.47 -5.07 3.25
C ARG A 77 -0.28 -4.74 1.96
N LEU A 78 -0.11 -3.53 1.41
CA LEU A 78 -0.68 -3.09 0.14
C LEU A 78 0.06 -3.63 -1.09
N ASP A 79 1.31 -4.06 -0.93
CA ASP A 79 2.13 -4.53 -2.05
C ASP A 79 1.49 -5.78 -2.71
N PRO A 80 1.14 -5.74 -4.01
CA PRO A 80 0.54 -6.87 -4.70
C PRO A 80 1.44 -8.11 -4.77
N ASN A 81 2.76 -7.96 -4.60
CA ASN A 81 3.69 -9.09 -4.54
C ASN A 81 3.65 -9.80 -3.17
N ASN A 82 3.10 -9.16 -2.14
CA ASN A 82 2.91 -9.77 -0.83
C ASN A 82 1.68 -10.68 -0.84
N LYS A 83 1.89 -11.98 -1.08
CA LYS A 83 0.83 -13.00 -1.07
C LYS A 83 0.10 -13.14 0.27
N SER A 84 0.72 -12.69 1.37
CA SER A 84 0.13 -12.68 2.71
C SER A 84 -0.47 -11.32 3.09
N GLY A 85 -0.29 -10.32 2.24
CA GLY A 85 -0.90 -9.01 2.34
C GLY A 85 -2.31 -8.99 1.77
N SER A 86 -3.01 -7.89 2.00
CA SER A 86 -4.30 -7.61 1.37
C SER A 86 -4.53 -6.11 1.33
N LEU A 87 -5.26 -5.64 0.32
CA LEU A 87 -5.64 -4.24 0.21
C LEU A 87 -6.43 -3.79 1.44
N ALA A 88 -7.40 -4.60 1.92
CA ALA A 88 -8.17 -4.31 3.12
C ALA A 88 -7.28 -4.14 4.37
N ALA A 89 -6.31 -5.02 4.59
CA ALA A 89 -5.40 -4.91 5.74
C ALA A 89 -4.48 -3.68 5.62
N GLY A 90 -3.99 -3.38 4.41
CA GLY A 90 -3.17 -2.20 4.17
C GLY A 90 -3.94 -0.90 4.35
N ILE A 91 -5.20 -0.82 3.87
CA ILE A 91 -6.11 0.32 4.09
C ILE A 91 -6.32 0.55 5.60
N SER A 92 -6.67 -0.51 6.33
CA SER A 92 -6.85 -0.43 7.79
C SER A 92 -5.57 0.03 8.50
N GLY A 93 -4.40 -0.45 8.07
CA GLY A 93 -3.12 0.01 8.59
C GLY A 93 -2.82 1.48 8.32
N LEU A 94 -3.15 1.98 7.12
CA LEU A 94 -3.00 3.41 6.79
C LEU A 94 -3.98 4.27 7.60
N ASP A 95 -5.21 3.81 7.81
CA ASP A 95 -6.17 4.49 8.69
C ASP A 95 -5.65 4.59 10.12
N ALA A 96 -5.11 3.49 10.66
CA ALA A 96 -4.51 3.49 12.00
C ALA A 96 -3.32 4.46 12.09
N TYR A 97 -2.46 4.52 11.07
CA TYR A 97 -1.34 5.46 11.03
C TYR A 97 -1.81 6.93 11.02
N ILE A 98 -2.77 7.27 10.16
CA ILE A 98 -3.33 8.63 10.06
C ILE A 98 -4.04 9.03 11.36
N ALA A 99 -4.75 8.10 12.00
CA ALA A 99 -5.46 8.34 13.25
C ALA A 99 -4.52 8.52 14.45
N ALA A 100 -3.35 7.87 14.43
CA ALA A 100 -2.40 7.92 15.54
C ALA A 100 -1.68 9.27 15.67
N ASP A 101 -1.32 9.91 14.55
CA ASP A 101 -0.61 11.20 14.53
C ASP A 101 -0.87 11.95 13.22
N SER A 102 -1.69 13.00 13.27
CA SER A 102 -2.00 13.84 12.10
C SER A 102 -0.82 14.67 11.60
N THR A 103 0.30 14.67 12.34
CA THR A 103 1.54 15.38 12.00
C THR A 103 2.70 14.43 11.65
N GLY A 104 2.40 13.13 11.46
CA GLY A 104 3.36 12.12 11.01
C GLY A 104 4.04 12.49 9.68
N TRP A 105 5.25 12.00 9.47
CA TRP A 105 6.07 12.32 8.29
C TRP A 105 5.41 11.96 6.96
N TYR A 106 4.57 10.92 6.96
CA TYR A 106 4.00 10.31 5.77
C TYR A 106 2.47 10.41 5.71
N VAL A 107 1.84 11.32 6.48
CA VAL A 107 0.38 11.42 6.57
C VAL A 107 -0.25 11.74 5.21
N GLN A 108 0.39 12.60 4.42
CA GLN A 108 -0.11 12.96 3.08
C GLN A 108 -0.01 11.79 2.11
N GLU A 109 1.13 11.10 2.11
CA GLU A 109 1.39 9.90 1.32
C GLU A 109 0.44 8.77 1.69
N ALA A 110 0.20 8.57 3.00
CA ALA A 110 -0.78 7.61 3.51
C ALA A 110 -2.19 7.91 3.00
N GLY A 111 -2.59 9.19 2.99
CA GLY A 111 -3.88 9.62 2.47
C GLY A 111 -4.05 9.32 0.97
N VAL A 112 -3.01 9.57 0.17
CA VAL A 112 -3.01 9.24 -1.26
C VAL A 112 -3.09 7.72 -1.47
N LEU A 113 -2.20 6.96 -0.83
CA LEU A 113 -2.16 5.51 -0.94
C LEU A 113 -3.47 4.86 -0.51
N LYS A 114 -4.10 5.37 0.55
CA LYS A 114 -5.40 4.86 1.01
C LYS A 114 -6.47 5.02 -0.06
N ARG A 115 -6.62 6.23 -0.64
CA ARG A 115 -7.61 6.49 -1.69
C ARG A 115 -7.37 5.60 -2.91
N THR A 116 -6.12 5.44 -3.33
CA THR A 116 -5.75 4.56 -4.45
C THR A 116 -6.06 3.09 -4.13
N ALA A 117 -5.73 2.62 -2.93
CA ALA A 117 -6.00 1.25 -2.50
C ALA A 117 -7.51 0.95 -2.42
N VAL A 118 -8.33 1.89 -1.95
CA VAL A 118 -9.80 1.75 -1.93
C VAL A 118 -10.35 1.60 -3.35
N VAL A 119 -9.90 2.42 -4.30
CA VAL A 119 -10.31 2.30 -5.71
C VAL A 119 -9.90 0.93 -6.28
N ALA A 120 -8.68 0.48 -6.00
CA ALA A 120 -8.21 -0.83 -6.44
C ALA A 120 -9.02 -1.99 -5.85
N GLU A 121 -9.40 -1.90 -4.57
CA GLU A 121 -10.21 -2.93 -3.91
C GLU A 121 -11.63 -2.99 -4.52
N VAL A 122 -12.25 -1.83 -4.76
CA VAL A 122 -13.55 -1.76 -5.45
C VAL A 122 -13.46 -2.39 -6.84
N GLN A 123 -12.43 -2.05 -7.63
CA GLN A 123 -12.23 -2.65 -8.95
C GLN A 123 -12.07 -4.18 -8.89
N ARG A 124 -11.37 -4.70 -7.87
CA ARG A 124 -11.21 -6.15 -7.67
C ARG A 124 -12.53 -6.86 -7.35
N LEU A 125 -13.44 -6.17 -6.66
CA LEU A 125 -14.77 -6.71 -6.33
C LEU A 125 -15.76 -6.60 -7.50
N THR A 126 -15.64 -5.57 -8.34
CA THR A 126 -16.54 -5.33 -9.49
C THR A 126 -16.11 -6.08 -10.75
N THR A 127 -14.82 -6.43 -10.89
CA THR A 127 -14.35 -7.20 -12.05
C THR A 127 -14.65 -8.68 -11.81
N PRO A 128 -15.54 -9.32 -12.60
CA PRO A 128 -15.69 -10.76 -12.55
C PRO A 128 -14.35 -11.38 -12.95
N SER A 129 -13.66 -11.97 -11.98
CA SER A 129 -12.45 -12.76 -12.21
C SER A 129 -12.81 -13.85 -13.22
N PRO A 130 -12.16 -13.94 -14.40
CA PRO A 130 -12.31 -15.11 -15.24
C PRO A 130 -11.78 -16.29 -14.43
N ALA A 131 -12.71 -17.07 -13.88
CA ALA A 131 -12.39 -18.28 -13.14
C ALA A 131 -11.36 -19.06 -13.94
N SER A 132 -10.26 -19.43 -13.26
CA SER A 132 -9.24 -20.35 -13.73
C SER A 132 -9.86 -21.38 -14.66
N GLY A 133 -9.53 -21.28 -15.96
CA GLY A 133 -9.86 -22.33 -16.91
C GLY A 133 -9.30 -23.67 -16.38
N PRO A 134 -9.98 -24.79 -16.64
CA PRO A 134 -9.52 -26.09 -16.19
C PRO A 134 -8.08 -26.30 -16.65
N ARG A 135 -7.19 -26.47 -15.67
CA ARG A 135 -5.79 -26.86 -15.89
C ARG A 135 -5.83 -28.15 -16.71
N LEU A 136 -5.46 -28.07 -17.99
CA LEU A 136 -5.36 -29.22 -18.89
C LEU A 136 -4.29 -30.18 -18.33
N THR A 137 -4.70 -31.09 -17.47
CA THR A 137 -3.98 -32.34 -17.20
C THR A 137 -4.21 -33.24 -18.40
N THR A 138 -3.11 -33.52 -19.10
CA THR A 138 -2.99 -34.44 -20.21
C THR A 138 -3.59 -35.83 -19.93
N ALA A 139 -4.48 -36.22 -20.84
CA ALA A 139 -4.76 -37.58 -21.36
C ALA A 139 -5.10 -38.74 -20.40
N SER A 140 -6.37 -39.17 -20.42
CA SER A 140 -6.77 -40.59 -20.50
C SER A 140 -8.23 -40.70 -21.02
N PRO A 141 -8.56 -41.57 -21.99
CA PRO A 141 -9.90 -41.62 -22.60
C PRO A 141 -10.77 -42.71 -21.97
N ALA A 142 -11.92 -42.33 -21.40
CA ALA A 142 -13.04 -43.25 -21.18
C ALA A 142 -14.38 -42.48 -21.13
N SER A 143 -15.18 -42.72 -22.16
CA SER A 143 -16.64 -42.57 -22.33
C SER A 143 -17.50 -42.11 -21.15
N GLY A 144 -18.32 -41.07 -21.37
CA GLY A 144 -19.50 -40.72 -20.54
C GLY A 144 -20.18 -39.43 -21.02
N PRO A 145 -21.52 -39.31 -20.99
CA PRO A 145 -22.29 -38.54 -21.96
C PRO A 145 -22.40 -37.03 -21.67
N ARG A 146 -22.59 -36.27 -22.77
CA ARG A 146 -22.82 -34.82 -22.85
C ARG A 146 -23.88 -34.35 -21.84
N HIS A 147 -23.52 -33.35 -21.04
CA HIS A 147 -24.49 -32.54 -20.29
C HIS A 147 -24.76 -31.24 -21.06
N PRO A 148 -26.03 -30.79 -21.20
CA PRO A 148 -26.40 -29.68 -22.07
C PRO A 148 -26.24 -28.30 -21.41
N GLU A 149 -25.66 -27.41 -22.22
CA GLU A 149 -25.90 -25.97 -22.41
C GLU A 149 -25.65 -24.87 -21.35
N PRO A 150 -25.00 -23.76 -21.76
CA PRO A 150 -24.88 -22.48 -21.03
C PRO A 150 -26.09 -21.51 -21.17
N ARG A 151 -27.22 -21.91 -21.78
CA ARG A 151 -28.36 -21.00 -22.05
C ARG A 151 -29.14 -20.55 -20.80
N SER A 152 -29.13 -21.35 -19.72
CA SER A 152 -29.89 -21.04 -18.49
C SER A 152 -29.41 -19.77 -17.77
N ARG A 153 -28.16 -19.33 -17.97
CA ARG A 153 -27.62 -18.14 -17.28
C ARG A 153 -27.97 -16.83 -17.96
N GLU A 154 -28.12 -16.84 -19.28
CA GLU A 154 -28.52 -15.65 -20.04
C GLU A 154 -30.00 -15.34 -19.86
N GLU A 155 -30.85 -16.39 -19.74
CA GLU A 155 -32.26 -16.24 -19.39
C GLU A 155 -32.45 -15.69 -17.97
N GLU A 156 -31.63 -16.12 -17.00
CA GLU A 156 -31.68 -15.61 -15.63
C GLU A 156 -31.23 -14.13 -15.54
N VAL A 157 -30.25 -13.71 -16.37
CA VAL A 157 -29.83 -12.31 -16.46
C VAL A 157 -30.90 -11.42 -17.10
N ILE A 158 -31.64 -11.93 -18.09
CA ILE A 158 -32.76 -11.21 -18.69
C ILE A 158 -33.91 -11.08 -17.68
N ALA A 159 -34.25 -12.16 -16.96
CA ALA A 159 -35.29 -12.15 -15.94
C ALA A 159 -35.00 -11.15 -14.81
N LEU A 160 -33.75 -11.10 -14.33
CA LEU A 160 -33.34 -10.16 -13.28
C LEU A 160 -33.35 -8.70 -13.76
N ARG A 161 -33.05 -8.46 -15.05
CA ARG A 161 -33.14 -7.11 -15.64
C ARG A 161 -34.59 -6.65 -15.79
N ASP A 162 -35.49 -7.55 -16.20
CA ASP A 162 -36.92 -7.25 -16.30
C ASP A 162 -37.55 -6.98 -14.92
N GLU A 163 -37.10 -7.70 -13.88
CA GLU A 163 -37.56 -7.44 -12.51
C GLU A 163 -37.10 -6.07 -11.99
N LEU A 164 -35.88 -5.63 -12.33
CA LEU A 164 -35.40 -4.29 -12.00
C LEU A 164 -36.17 -3.20 -12.74
N ALA A 165 -36.40 -3.37 -14.04
CA ALA A 165 -37.18 -2.42 -14.84
C ALA A 165 -38.63 -2.26 -14.33
N ARG A 166 -39.22 -3.37 -13.85
CA ARG A 166 -40.55 -3.37 -13.25
C ARG A 166 -40.58 -2.64 -11.90
N LYS A 167 -39.58 -2.86 -11.04
CA LYS A 167 -39.50 -2.17 -9.74
C LYS A 167 -39.18 -0.68 -9.88
N THR A 168 -38.40 -0.26 -10.88
CA THR A 168 -38.16 1.16 -11.14
C THR A 168 -39.42 1.87 -11.63
N THR A 169 -40.23 1.24 -12.48
CA THR A 169 -41.52 1.81 -12.92
C THR A 169 -42.53 1.89 -11.78
N GLU A 170 -42.56 0.92 -10.87
CA GLU A 170 -43.40 1.00 -9.66
C GLU A 170 -42.96 2.11 -8.70
N LEU A 171 -41.65 2.34 -8.53
CA LEU A 171 -41.13 3.46 -7.74
C LEU A 171 -41.43 4.82 -8.38
N GLU A 172 -41.27 4.96 -9.69
CA GLU A 172 -41.63 6.20 -10.40
C GLU A 172 -43.12 6.50 -10.30
N LYS A 173 -43.96 5.46 -10.37
CA LYS A 173 -45.41 5.60 -10.21
C LYS A 173 -45.80 5.98 -8.78
N ALA A 174 -45.18 5.37 -7.77
CA ALA A 174 -45.40 5.73 -6.36
C ALA A 174 -44.89 7.14 -6.02
N ASN A 175 -43.84 7.61 -6.70
CA ASN A 175 -43.32 8.97 -6.54
C ASN A 175 -44.14 10.04 -7.29
N ALA A 176 -44.94 9.64 -8.29
CA ALA A 176 -45.84 10.53 -9.02
C ALA A 176 -47.24 10.68 -8.37
N GLU A 177 -47.58 9.79 -7.42
CA GLU A 177 -48.83 9.83 -6.64
C GLU A 177 -48.67 10.56 -5.28
N LEU A 178 -47.48 11.13 -5.01
CA LEU A 178 -47.16 12.02 -3.87
C LEU A 178 -46.96 13.46 -4.36
#